data_AF-A0A7X7QUS9-F1
#
_entry.id   AF-A0A7X7QUS9-F1
#
_cell.length_a   1.000
_cell.length_b   1.000
_cell.length_c   1.000
_cell.angle_alpha   90.00
_cell.angle_beta   90.00
_cell.angle_gamma   90.00
#
_symmetry.space_group_name_H-M   'P 1'
#
loop_
_entity.id
_entity.type
_entity.pdbx_description
1 polymer ?
#
loop_
_entity_poly.entity_id
_entity_poly.type
_entity_poly.pdbx_seq_one_letter_code
_entity_poly.pdbx_strand_id
1 'polypeptide(L)'
;MSQLVAGESLISVLGVVYVHKKTSDGGDIYLTSFGLPHEELLALENWYEPKWFKERRERLCGTSSVYKVPTKQVSGRSLELVVKNCRVGEDVPFETRTLIEFINAEFNSPWEEFALVMEMREGRFGSPSVRIATQEPLAIYVPPERMQIWQSGRSQSKINRIVARHPGIDLDILRQYKLIYGWIKGKNVVQVLEAVGQSGEDLNQALKPLSEKAMSDMEQKGFVVADMKPVHIIIGEEELKVVESAENGQAAAALLNNAVQQGRFSIVDYELLLRTPSYEEQVSLTRRHSYHEDQRDRFLTMPLPAHLRHTEVMGVPYVFGHAESTGGKLWVVGGNPRLFDYFLPERWRRTHAWKLSEQSEVFYTFTKDYVHIVWKTSRVGEAPECDDGSARSRAVRELGYNSPFEEFAIAHDLSNKGIPTVYIRAIYATGSVKLERSGDARRFESHASWVGPDGELILREDRNYITIRGYFNGLDSWVAKQRGHLCRPFDLEQAVGKQVLKQGEAQEIYAHTLKRLERAGYDGSLLEHNDILVALHPEGNLLQDENGRIHARICNLELIKRN
;
A
#
# COMPACT_ATOMS: atom_id res chain seq x y z
N MET A 1 -6.86 -20.30 -20.23
CA MET A 1 -5.76 -19.31 -20.18
C MET A 1 -5.63 -18.72 -21.57
N SER A 2 -6.27 -17.58 -21.83
CA SER A 2 -6.14 -16.87 -23.09
C SER A 2 -4.72 -16.28 -23.21
N GLN A 3 -4.14 -16.37 -24.40
CA GLN A 3 -2.86 -15.71 -24.72
C GLN A 3 -3.03 -14.20 -24.55
N LEU A 4 -2.23 -13.59 -23.68
CA LEU A 4 -2.12 -12.13 -23.57
C LEU A 4 -1.64 -11.58 -24.92
N VAL A 5 -2.38 -10.62 -25.48
CA VAL A 5 -2.03 -9.94 -26.74
C VAL A 5 -1.06 -8.80 -26.43
N ALA A 6 -0.19 -8.45 -27.39
CA ALA A 6 0.77 -7.35 -27.24
C ALA A 6 0.06 -6.03 -26.88
N GLY A 7 0.35 -5.49 -25.69
CA GLY A 7 -0.28 -4.27 -25.14
C GLY A 7 -1.06 -4.48 -23.84
N GLU A 8 -1.22 -5.72 -23.39
CA GLU A 8 -1.90 -6.07 -22.14
C GLU A 8 -0.88 -6.34 -21.03
N SER A 9 -1.13 -5.82 -19.83
CA SER A 9 -0.30 -6.07 -18.65
C SER A 9 -1.16 -6.55 -17.49
N LEU A 10 -0.69 -7.58 -16.77
CA LEU A 10 -1.29 -7.99 -15.50
C LEU A 10 -0.74 -7.14 -14.36
N ILE A 11 -1.66 -6.53 -13.59
CA ILE A 11 -1.32 -5.66 -12.46
C ILE A 11 -2.07 -6.17 -11.23
N SER A 12 -1.41 -6.23 -10.08
CA SER A 12 -2.05 -6.51 -8.80
C SER A 12 -2.08 -5.24 -7.97
N VAL A 13 -3.27 -4.81 -7.54
CA VAL A 13 -3.45 -3.61 -6.72
C VAL A 13 -4.33 -3.99 -5.52
N LEU A 14 -3.81 -3.80 -4.30
CA LEU A 14 -4.49 -4.17 -3.05
C LEU A 14 -4.98 -5.62 -2.99
N GLY A 15 -4.27 -6.55 -3.63
CA GLY A 15 -4.63 -7.97 -3.67
C GLY A 15 -5.68 -8.32 -4.72
N VAL A 16 -6.16 -7.34 -5.48
CA VAL A 16 -7.02 -7.57 -6.65
C VAL A 16 -6.15 -7.60 -7.91
N VAL A 17 -6.32 -8.64 -8.72
CA VAL A 17 -5.64 -8.78 -10.01
C VAL A 17 -6.48 -8.15 -11.11
N TYR A 18 -5.83 -7.30 -11.91
CA TYR A 18 -6.41 -6.61 -13.05
C TYR A 18 -5.68 -6.98 -14.34
N VAL A 19 -6.46 -7.10 -15.41
CA VAL A 19 -5.93 -7.00 -16.78
C VAL A 19 -6.01 -5.53 -17.20
N HIS A 20 -4.86 -4.90 -17.35
CA HIS A 20 -4.74 -3.51 -17.79
C HIS A 20 -4.57 -3.43 -19.31
N LYS A 21 -5.36 -2.57 -19.94
CA LYS A 21 -5.35 -2.30 -21.38
C LYS A 21 -5.47 -0.81 -21.67
N LYS A 22 -4.89 -0.38 -22.78
CA LYS A 22 -5.16 0.94 -23.36
C LYS A 22 -6.50 0.96 -24.07
N THR A 23 -7.26 2.03 -23.88
CA THR A 23 -8.55 2.24 -24.57
C THR A 23 -8.36 3.00 -25.87
N SER A 24 -9.37 2.94 -26.76
CA SER A 24 -9.32 3.53 -28.11
C SER A 24 -9.20 5.06 -28.14
N ASP A 25 -9.58 5.73 -27.06
CA ASP A 25 -9.41 7.17 -26.84
C ASP A 25 -8.04 7.54 -26.26
N GLY A 26 -7.18 6.55 -25.95
CA GLY A 26 -5.86 6.74 -25.33
C GLY A 26 -5.86 6.72 -23.80
N GLY A 27 -6.99 6.43 -23.15
CA GLY A 27 -7.11 6.19 -21.72
C GLY A 27 -6.62 4.81 -21.27
N ASP A 28 -6.92 4.47 -20.02
CA ASP A 28 -6.56 3.21 -19.37
C ASP A 28 -7.81 2.49 -18.84
N ILE A 29 -7.94 1.18 -19.06
CA ILE A 29 -8.99 0.35 -18.46
C ILE A 29 -8.38 -0.84 -17.72
N TYR A 30 -8.92 -1.13 -16.54
CA TYR A 30 -8.48 -2.17 -15.64
C TYR A 30 -9.64 -3.12 -15.38
N LEU A 31 -9.59 -4.29 -16.01
CA LEU A 31 -10.62 -5.31 -15.92
C LEU A 31 -10.34 -6.25 -14.76
N THR A 32 -11.34 -6.49 -13.93
CA THR A 32 -11.27 -7.49 -12.87
C THR A 32 -11.50 -8.90 -13.44
N SER A 33 -11.40 -9.93 -12.58
CA SER A 33 -11.83 -11.29 -12.94
C SER A 33 -13.31 -11.38 -13.32
N PHE A 34 -14.17 -10.47 -12.82
CA PHE A 34 -15.59 -10.39 -13.19
C PHE A 34 -15.80 -9.64 -14.51
N GLY A 35 -15.00 -8.61 -14.80
CA GLY A 35 -15.09 -7.85 -16.04
C GLY A 35 -14.49 -8.56 -17.24
N LEU A 36 -13.43 -9.35 -17.05
CA LEU A 36 -12.68 -9.98 -18.14
C LEU A 36 -13.54 -10.86 -19.08
N PRO A 37 -14.50 -11.69 -18.60
CA PRO A 37 -15.42 -12.44 -19.48
C PRO A 37 -16.31 -11.56 -20.37
N HIS A 38 -16.42 -10.27 -20.03
CA HIS A 38 -17.25 -9.27 -20.68
C HIS A 38 -16.44 -8.17 -21.38
N GLU A 39 -15.14 -8.39 -21.61
CA GLU A 39 -14.24 -7.39 -22.17
C GLU A 39 -14.80 -6.71 -23.42
N GLU A 40 -15.31 -7.46 -24.39
CA GLU A 40 -15.88 -6.90 -25.63
C GLU A 40 -17.01 -5.91 -25.35
N LEU A 41 -17.85 -6.20 -24.36
CA LEU A 41 -18.97 -5.34 -23.96
C LEU A 41 -18.51 -4.12 -23.15
N LEU A 42 -17.37 -4.24 -22.47
CA LEU A 42 -16.74 -3.18 -21.67
C LEU A 42 -15.80 -2.27 -22.50
N ALA A 43 -15.58 -2.57 -23.78
CA ALA A 43 -14.92 -1.67 -24.72
C ALA A 43 -15.70 -0.34 -24.82
N LEU A 44 -14.99 0.80 -24.84
CA LEU A 44 -15.63 2.12 -24.71
C LEU A 44 -16.64 2.40 -25.82
N GLU A 45 -16.43 1.86 -27.03
CA GLU A 45 -17.34 2.00 -28.17
C GLU A 45 -18.74 1.45 -27.87
N ASN A 46 -18.83 0.51 -26.92
CA ASN A 46 -20.04 -0.21 -26.61
C ASN A 46 -20.84 0.40 -25.47
N TRP A 47 -20.29 1.32 -24.68
CA TRP A 47 -21.06 1.93 -23.58
C TRP A 47 -20.73 3.40 -23.32
N TYR A 48 -19.50 3.84 -23.59
CA TYR A 48 -19.03 5.22 -23.34
C TYR A 48 -18.87 6.06 -24.61
N GLU A 49 -19.26 5.53 -25.77
CA GLU A 49 -19.33 6.31 -27.01
C GLU A 49 -20.23 7.55 -26.80
N PRO A 50 -19.78 8.78 -27.13
CA PRO A 50 -20.44 10.01 -26.71
C PRO A 50 -21.93 10.10 -27.02
N LYS A 51 -22.35 9.68 -28.22
CA LYS A 51 -23.76 9.69 -28.62
C LYS A 51 -24.55 8.64 -27.84
N TRP A 52 -24.06 7.40 -27.83
CA TRP A 52 -24.69 6.30 -27.10
C TRP A 52 -24.85 6.60 -25.61
N PHE A 53 -23.77 7.01 -24.93
CA PHE A 53 -23.79 7.30 -23.50
C PHE A 53 -24.76 8.44 -23.17
N LYS A 54 -24.78 9.51 -23.97
CA LYS A 54 -25.69 10.63 -23.75
C LYS A 54 -27.16 10.25 -23.93
N GLU A 55 -27.47 9.42 -24.91
CA GLU A 55 -28.85 9.00 -25.24
C GLU A 55 -29.38 7.88 -24.35
N ARG A 56 -28.50 7.00 -23.84
CA ARG A 56 -28.90 5.77 -23.14
C ARG A 56 -28.65 5.78 -21.64
N ARG A 57 -27.90 6.74 -21.10
CA ARG A 57 -27.68 6.83 -19.65
C ARG A 57 -28.94 7.29 -18.93
N GLU A 58 -29.23 6.61 -17.83
CA GLU A 58 -30.24 7.01 -16.87
C GLU A 58 -29.54 7.42 -15.58
N ARG A 59 -29.78 8.65 -15.10
CA ARG A 59 -29.18 9.10 -13.84
C ARG A 59 -29.94 8.48 -12.67
N LEU A 60 -29.24 7.78 -11.78
CA LEU A 60 -29.83 7.21 -10.58
C LEU A 60 -30.00 8.28 -9.49
N CYS A 61 -31.02 8.13 -8.66
CA CYS A 61 -31.28 9.03 -7.54
C CYS A 61 -30.12 9.00 -6.53
N GLY A 62 -29.62 10.18 -6.15
CA GLY A 62 -28.51 10.33 -5.22
C GLY A 62 -27.76 11.66 -5.38
N THR A 63 -26.85 11.94 -4.46
CA THR A 63 -25.99 13.15 -4.49
C THR A 63 -24.79 13.00 -5.43
N SER A 64 -24.41 11.76 -5.76
CA SER A 64 -23.30 11.43 -6.64
C SER A 64 -23.71 11.34 -8.12
N SER A 65 -22.72 11.38 -9.02
CA SER A 65 -22.92 11.18 -10.46
C SER A 65 -22.87 9.69 -10.80
N VAL A 66 -24.00 9.01 -10.60
CA VAL A 66 -24.17 7.58 -10.89
C VAL A 66 -25.17 7.41 -12.01
N TYR A 67 -24.79 6.61 -13.01
CA TYR A 67 -25.61 6.34 -14.18
C TYR A 67 -25.82 4.85 -14.38
N LYS A 68 -27.04 4.45 -14.69
CA LYS A 68 -27.35 3.16 -15.31
C LYS A 68 -27.18 3.30 -16.82
N VAL A 69 -26.41 2.42 -17.45
CA VAL A 69 -26.12 2.48 -18.89
C VAL A 69 -26.12 1.08 -19.49
N PRO A 70 -26.92 0.80 -20.52
CA PRO A 70 -26.83 -0.44 -21.26
C PRO A 70 -25.64 -0.42 -22.24
N THR A 71 -24.95 -1.54 -22.39
CA THR A 71 -23.99 -1.72 -23.49
C THR A 71 -24.72 -1.94 -24.81
N LYS A 72 -24.09 -1.60 -25.93
CA LYS A 72 -24.47 -2.06 -27.26
C LYS A 72 -24.50 -3.58 -27.29
N GLN A 73 -25.31 -4.13 -28.20
CA GLN A 73 -25.32 -5.57 -28.41
C GLN A 73 -24.05 -6.00 -29.15
N VAL A 74 -23.31 -6.93 -28.56
CA VAL A 74 -22.16 -7.60 -29.17
C VAL A 74 -22.40 -9.09 -29.10
N SER A 75 -22.43 -9.77 -30.25
CA SER A 75 -22.67 -11.21 -30.36
C SER A 75 -23.96 -11.65 -29.64
N GLY A 76 -25.04 -10.85 -29.76
CA GLY A 76 -26.33 -11.10 -29.12
C GLY A 76 -26.39 -10.86 -27.60
N ARG A 77 -25.29 -10.41 -26.98
CA ARG A 77 -25.20 -10.12 -25.54
C ARG A 77 -25.21 -8.61 -25.30
N SER A 78 -25.77 -8.19 -24.18
CA SER A 78 -25.71 -6.81 -23.65
C SER A 78 -25.69 -6.87 -22.14
N LEU A 79 -25.05 -5.89 -21.50
CA LEU A 79 -25.00 -5.72 -20.05
C LEU A 79 -25.66 -4.42 -19.65
N GLU A 80 -26.31 -4.41 -18.49
CA GLU A 80 -26.68 -3.18 -17.81
C GLU A 80 -25.56 -2.84 -16.81
N LEU A 81 -24.96 -1.68 -16.98
CA LEU A 81 -23.85 -1.20 -16.18
C LEU A 81 -24.30 -0.12 -15.20
N VAL A 82 -23.65 -0.06 -14.05
CA VAL A 82 -23.62 1.12 -13.19
C VAL A 82 -22.27 1.79 -13.35
N VAL A 83 -22.29 3.03 -13.83
CA VAL A 83 -21.10 3.86 -14.03
C VAL A 83 -21.11 4.98 -13.00
N LYS A 84 -20.11 4.96 -12.13
CA LYS A 84 -19.94 5.92 -11.04
C LYS A 84 -18.63 6.68 -11.20
N ASN A 85 -18.69 8.01 -11.09
CA ASN A 85 -17.47 8.80 -10.95
C ASN A 85 -16.96 8.67 -9.50
N CYS A 86 -15.69 8.29 -9.35
CA CYS A 86 -15.06 8.16 -8.05
C CYS A 86 -14.80 9.54 -7.43
N ARG A 87 -15.26 9.69 -6.18
CA ARG A 87 -15.20 10.91 -5.37
C ARG A 87 -13.95 10.99 -4.49
N VAL A 88 -12.97 10.12 -4.72
CA VAL A 88 -11.70 10.09 -4.01
C VAL A 88 -11.13 11.49 -3.86
N GLY A 89 -10.80 11.89 -2.64
CA GLY A 89 -10.25 13.21 -2.33
C GLY A 89 -11.25 14.37 -2.20
N GLU A 90 -12.55 14.18 -2.47
CA GLU A 90 -13.59 15.20 -2.23
C GLU A 90 -13.93 15.37 -0.73
N ASP A 91 -14.74 16.39 -0.41
CA ASP A 91 -15.32 16.54 0.92
C ASP A 91 -16.54 15.63 1.13
N VAL A 92 -16.49 14.87 2.23
CA VAL A 92 -17.62 14.09 2.71
C VAL A 92 -18.61 15.04 3.37
N PRO A 93 -19.88 15.10 2.92
CA PRO A 93 -20.88 15.99 3.50
C PRO A 93 -21.03 15.79 5.02
N PHE A 94 -21.28 16.88 5.75
CA PHE A 94 -21.42 16.86 7.22
C PHE A 94 -22.59 15.98 7.71
N GLU A 95 -23.62 15.79 6.89
CA GLU A 95 -24.81 14.96 7.17
C GLU A 95 -24.51 13.45 7.22
N THR A 96 -23.38 13.04 6.64
CA THR A 96 -22.89 11.64 6.58
C THR A 96 -22.08 11.25 7.83
N ARG A 97 -22.01 12.12 8.85
CA ARG A 97 -21.29 11.87 10.09
C ARG A 97 -22.17 11.13 11.10
N THR A 98 -22.31 9.82 10.94
CA THR A 98 -22.74 8.96 12.05
C THR A 98 -21.72 9.06 13.18
N LEU A 99 -22.24 9.41 14.36
CA LEU A 99 -21.59 9.82 15.61
C LEU A 99 -20.17 9.27 15.87
N ILE A 100 -19.23 10.22 15.97
CA ILE A 100 -17.99 10.21 16.79
C ILE A 100 -16.88 9.20 16.42
N GLU A 101 -17.17 7.98 15.98
CA GLU A 101 -16.12 6.97 15.68
C GLU A 101 -15.49 7.13 14.28
N PHE A 102 -16.22 7.76 13.33
CA PHE A 102 -15.78 7.93 11.94
C PHE A 102 -15.57 9.39 11.54
N ILE A 103 -15.15 10.26 12.48
CA ILE A 103 -14.89 11.70 12.23
C ILE A 103 -13.91 11.96 11.07
N ASN A 104 -13.12 10.95 10.68
CA ASN A 104 -12.16 11.00 9.56
C ASN A 104 -12.58 10.18 8.33
N ALA A 105 -13.87 9.85 8.14
CA ALA A 105 -14.32 9.15 6.94
C ALA A 105 -13.90 9.93 5.67
N GLU A 106 -13.22 9.25 4.74
CA GLU A 106 -12.85 9.78 3.42
C GLU A 106 -13.36 8.81 2.37
N PHE A 107 -13.72 9.33 1.19
CA PHE A 107 -14.07 8.49 0.05
C PHE A 107 -12.91 7.57 -0.33
N ASN A 108 -13.22 6.29 -0.49
CA ASN A 108 -12.30 5.29 -1.00
C ASN A 108 -11.81 5.66 -2.40
N SER A 109 -10.55 5.37 -2.68
CA SER A 109 -10.05 5.28 -4.06
C SER A 109 -10.78 4.18 -4.83
N PRO A 110 -10.77 4.24 -6.18
CA PRO A 110 -11.41 3.20 -6.98
C PRO A 110 -10.91 1.79 -6.65
N TRP A 111 -9.62 1.65 -6.31
CA TRP A 111 -9.02 0.36 -6.00
C TRP A 111 -9.32 -0.11 -4.59
N GLU A 112 -9.37 0.80 -3.60
CA GLU A 112 -9.82 0.47 -2.24
C GLU A 112 -11.25 -0.04 -2.27
N GLU A 113 -12.12 0.66 -3.00
CA GLU A 113 -13.53 0.29 -3.13
C GLU A 113 -13.65 -1.14 -3.71
N PHE A 114 -12.99 -1.41 -4.84
CA PHE A 114 -13.01 -2.74 -5.45
C PHE A 114 -12.39 -3.82 -4.55
N ALA A 115 -11.26 -3.52 -3.88
CA ALA A 115 -10.61 -4.48 -2.98
C ALA A 115 -11.51 -4.84 -1.79
N LEU A 116 -12.13 -3.85 -1.14
CA LEU A 116 -13.04 -4.09 -0.01
C LEU A 116 -14.31 -4.81 -0.44
N VAL A 117 -14.89 -4.46 -1.60
CA VAL A 117 -16.06 -5.14 -2.14
C VAL A 117 -15.73 -6.60 -2.46
N MET A 118 -14.62 -6.88 -3.13
CA MET A 118 -14.21 -8.25 -3.42
C MET A 118 -13.92 -9.04 -2.15
N GLU A 119 -13.23 -8.45 -1.19
CA GLU A 119 -12.94 -9.08 0.11
C GLU A 119 -14.23 -9.43 0.87
N MET A 120 -15.20 -8.51 0.89
CA MET A 120 -16.51 -8.73 1.48
C MET A 120 -17.29 -9.84 0.76
N ARG A 121 -17.24 -9.87 -0.58
CA ARG A 121 -17.88 -10.93 -1.39
C ARG A 121 -17.27 -12.30 -1.15
N GLU A 122 -15.95 -12.39 -0.99
CA GLU A 122 -15.27 -13.64 -0.66
C GLU A 122 -15.70 -14.17 0.72
N GLY A 123 -16.05 -13.27 1.64
CA GLY A 123 -16.70 -13.62 2.90
C GLY A 123 -15.85 -14.47 3.85
N ARG A 124 -14.51 -14.44 3.70
CA ARG A 124 -13.55 -15.22 4.50
C ARG A 124 -13.53 -14.82 5.98
N PHE A 125 -13.86 -13.58 6.27
CA PHE A 125 -13.93 -13.05 7.63
C PHE A 125 -15.36 -13.04 8.16
N GLY A 126 -15.49 -13.11 9.49
CA GLY A 126 -16.78 -13.04 10.17
C GLY A 126 -17.61 -14.33 10.08
N SER A 127 -18.89 -14.23 10.44
CA SER A 127 -19.77 -15.41 10.53
C SER A 127 -19.96 -16.11 9.17
N PRO A 128 -19.71 -17.43 9.05
CA PRO A 128 -19.95 -18.18 7.81
C PRO A 128 -21.44 -18.26 7.40
N SER A 129 -22.36 -18.06 8.36
CA SER A 129 -23.80 -18.12 8.12
C SER A 129 -24.37 -16.87 7.46
N VAL A 130 -23.60 -15.77 7.45
CA VAL A 130 -23.99 -14.51 6.80
C VAL A 130 -23.32 -14.43 5.43
N ARG A 131 -24.03 -13.94 4.43
CA ARG A 131 -23.46 -13.60 3.12
C ARG A 131 -23.99 -12.25 2.70
N ILE A 132 -23.08 -11.37 2.27
CA ILE A 132 -23.45 -10.05 1.75
C ILE A 132 -23.38 -10.12 0.23
N ALA A 133 -24.53 -10.01 -0.42
CA ALA A 133 -24.56 -9.86 -1.87
C ALA A 133 -24.24 -8.41 -2.25
N THR A 134 -23.48 -8.23 -3.34
CA THR A 134 -23.07 -6.92 -3.85
C THR A 134 -23.18 -6.90 -5.36
N GLN A 135 -22.98 -5.72 -5.96
CA GLN A 135 -22.72 -5.62 -7.39
C GLN A 135 -21.39 -6.28 -7.73
N GLU A 136 -21.29 -6.79 -8.96
CA GLU A 136 -20.02 -7.29 -9.47
C GLU A 136 -19.13 -6.10 -9.88
N PRO A 137 -17.93 -5.94 -9.28
CA PRO A 137 -16.97 -4.93 -9.70
C PRO A 137 -16.34 -5.35 -11.03
N LEU A 138 -16.75 -4.75 -12.14
CA LEU A 138 -16.34 -5.19 -13.49
C LEU A 138 -15.04 -4.54 -13.92
N ALA A 139 -14.96 -3.21 -13.86
CA ALA A 139 -13.81 -2.48 -14.38
C ALA A 139 -13.62 -1.09 -13.75
N ILE A 140 -12.38 -0.61 -13.78
CA ILE A 140 -12.04 0.79 -13.53
C ILE A 140 -11.56 1.38 -14.85
N TYR A 141 -12.19 2.46 -15.29
CA TYR A 141 -11.77 3.20 -16.48
C TYR A 141 -11.25 4.59 -16.09
N VAL A 142 -10.12 4.96 -16.66
CA VAL A 142 -9.40 6.21 -16.45
C VAL A 142 -9.31 6.93 -17.80
N PRO A 143 -10.15 7.95 -18.03
CA PRO A 143 -10.11 8.74 -19.26
C PRO A 143 -8.75 9.42 -19.45
N PRO A 144 -8.33 9.68 -20.70
CA PRO A 144 -7.05 10.33 -21.01
C PRO A 144 -7.01 11.80 -20.58
N GLU A 145 -8.17 12.46 -20.45
CA GLU A 145 -8.25 13.88 -20.12
C GLU A 145 -7.77 14.16 -18.70
N ARG A 146 -7.01 15.25 -18.56
CA ARG A 146 -6.64 15.83 -17.26
C ARG A 146 -7.55 16.99 -16.92
N MET A 147 -8.13 16.95 -15.74
CA MET A 147 -8.88 18.04 -15.13
C MET A 147 -7.93 19.12 -14.62
N GLN A 148 -8.42 20.36 -14.49
CA GLN A 148 -7.78 21.39 -13.68
C GLN A 148 -8.10 21.16 -12.19
N ILE A 149 -7.21 21.58 -11.27
CA ILE A 149 -7.36 21.34 -9.82
C ILE A 149 -8.74 21.79 -9.31
N TRP A 150 -9.19 22.99 -9.67
CA TRP A 150 -10.49 23.52 -9.26
C TRP A 150 -11.69 22.73 -9.85
N GLN A 151 -11.54 22.08 -11.01
CA GLN A 151 -12.58 21.25 -11.63
C GLN A 151 -12.75 19.91 -10.90
N SER A 152 -11.69 19.43 -10.24
CA SER A 152 -11.71 18.15 -9.54
C SER A 152 -12.56 18.17 -8.28
N GLY A 153 -12.69 19.33 -7.61
CA GLY A 153 -13.29 19.42 -6.26
C GLY A 153 -12.51 18.66 -5.18
N ARG A 154 -11.31 18.15 -5.48
CA ARG A 154 -10.51 17.30 -4.59
C ARG A 154 -9.50 18.10 -3.80
N SER A 155 -9.30 17.68 -2.55
CA SER A 155 -8.23 18.19 -1.71
C SER A 155 -6.93 17.42 -1.94
N GLN A 156 -5.86 18.16 -2.23
CA GLN A 156 -4.51 17.60 -2.36
C GLN A 156 -4.06 16.87 -1.08
N SER A 157 -4.42 17.39 0.10
CA SER A 157 -4.06 16.75 1.37
C SER A 157 -4.78 15.41 1.55
N LYS A 158 -6.04 15.29 1.10
CA LYS A 158 -6.80 14.02 1.15
C LYS A 158 -6.29 13.00 0.16
N ILE A 159 -6.04 13.39 -1.09
CA ILE A 159 -5.42 12.49 -2.07
C ILE A 159 -4.06 12.01 -1.56
N ASN A 160 -3.26 12.91 -0.96
CA ASN A 160 -2.01 12.52 -0.35
C ASN A 160 -2.21 11.53 0.81
N ARG A 161 -3.25 11.68 1.64
CA ARG A 161 -3.61 10.72 2.71
C ARG A 161 -4.07 9.37 2.17
N ILE A 162 -4.86 9.33 1.10
CA ILE A 162 -5.37 8.10 0.49
C ILE A 162 -4.23 7.33 -0.19
N VAL A 163 -3.40 8.02 -0.98
CA VAL A 163 -2.13 7.47 -1.49
C VAL A 163 -1.22 7.06 -0.31
N ALA A 164 -1.25 7.81 0.80
CA ALA A 164 -0.53 7.47 2.04
C ALA A 164 -1.19 6.35 2.87
N ARG A 165 -2.40 5.86 2.55
CA ARG A 165 -3.05 4.65 3.12
C ARG A 165 -2.95 3.41 2.22
N HIS A 166 -2.89 3.60 0.90
CA HIS A 166 -2.82 2.50 -0.08
C HIS A 166 -1.76 2.75 -1.18
N PRO A 167 -0.56 2.17 -1.07
CA PRO A 167 0.55 2.44 -1.98
C PRO A 167 0.64 1.35 -3.08
N GLY A 168 1.04 1.74 -4.29
CA GLY A 168 0.84 0.92 -5.50
C GLY A 168 -0.41 1.33 -6.30
N ILE A 169 -1.14 2.32 -5.79
CA ILE A 169 -2.24 3.01 -6.45
C ILE A 169 -1.73 4.36 -6.94
N ASP A 170 -1.59 4.55 -8.25
CA ASP A 170 -1.34 5.88 -8.82
C ASP A 170 -2.67 6.64 -8.92
N LEU A 171 -2.94 7.47 -7.90
CA LEU A 171 -4.03 8.44 -7.92
C LEU A 171 -3.50 9.79 -8.38
N ASP A 172 -3.67 10.07 -9.66
CA ASP A 172 -3.49 11.40 -10.21
C ASP A 172 -4.71 12.24 -9.83
N ILE A 173 -4.51 13.27 -9.01
CA ILE A 173 -5.57 14.19 -8.56
C ILE A 173 -6.31 14.81 -9.75
N LEU A 174 -5.63 14.97 -10.88
CA LEU A 174 -6.16 15.55 -12.11
C LEU A 174 -6.88 14.52 -12.99
N ARG A 175 -6.75 13.22 -12.74
CA ARG A 175 -7.44 12.19 -13.54
C ARG A 175 -8.80 11.86 -12.97
N GLN A 176 -9.77 11.63 -13.86
CA GLN A 176 -11.05 11.08 -13.45
C GLN A 176 -10.95 9.56 -13.35
N TYR A 177 -11.66 8.96 -12.38
CA TYR A 177 -11.76 7.52 -12.26
C TYR A 177 -13.25 7.15 -12.34
N LYS A 178 -13.58 6.20 -13.21
CA LYS A 178 -14.94 5.69 -13.40
C LYS A 178 -14.98 4.24 -12.95
N LEU A 179 -15.77 3.98 -11.93
CA LEU A 179 -16.05 2.64 -11.40
C LEU A 179 -17.22 2.06 -12.18
N ILE A 180 -17.03 0.85 -12.71
CA ILE A 180 -18.03 0.15 -13.52
C ILE A 180 -18.44 -1.12 -12.79
N TYR A 181 -19.71 -1.17 -12.41
CA TYR A 181 -20.32 -2.30 -11.74
C TYR A 181 -21.41 -2.94 -12.61
N GLY A 182 -21.72 -4.21 -12.37
CA GLY A 182 -22.94 -4.83 -12.91
C GLY A 182 -24.20 -4.25 -12.27
N TRP A 183 -25.25 -4.03 -13.06
CA TRP A 183 -26.57 -3.68 -12.55
C TRP A 183 -27.22 -4.87 -11.83
N ILE A 184 -27.74 -4.63 -10.63
CA ILE A 184 -28.59 -5.60 -9.94
C ILE A 184 -30.02 -5.28 -10.34
N LYS A 185 -30.68 -6.25 -11.00
CA LYS A 185 -32.09 -6.11 -11.33
C LYS A 185 -32.92 -6.21 -10.05
N GLY A 186 -33.57 -5.09 -9.70
CA GLY A 186 -34.25 -4.96 -8.43
C GLY A 186 -34.71 -3.53 -8.15
N LYS A 187 -35.24 -3.33 -6.94
CA LYS A 187 -35.65 -2.03 -6.40
C LYS A 187 -35.03 -1.88 -5.01
N ASN A 188 -34.74 -0.64 -4.61
CA ASN A 188 -34.34 -0.40 -3.23
C ASN A 188 -35.52 -0.54 -2.27
N VAL A 189 -35.27 -0.85 -0.99
CA VAL A 189 -36.35 -1.09 -0.01
C VAL A 189 -37.31 0.09 0.17
N VAL A 190 -36.85 1.33 -0.07
CA VAL A 190 -37.73 2.52 -0.04
C VAL A 190 -38.73 2.46 -1.18
N GLN A 191 -38.27 2.24 -2.40
CA GLN A 191 -39.12 2.08 -3.58
C GLN A 191 -40.11 0.92 -3.44
N VAL A 192 -39.70 -0.18 -2.81
CA VAL A 192 -40.59 -1.33 -2.56
C VAL A 192 -41.71 -0.94 -1.59
N LEU A 193 -41.37 -0.30 -0.48
CA LEU A 193 -42.35 0.10 0.54
C LEU A 193 -43.30 1.18 0.03
N GLU A 194 -42.79 2.18 -0.69
CA GLU A 194 -43.61 3.21 -1.35
C GLU A 194 -44.58 2.60 -2.37
N ALA A 195 -44.12 1.64 -3.17
CA ALA A 195 -44.96 0.96 -4.17
C ALA A 195 -46.11 0.16 -3.55
N VAL A 196 -45.97 -0.29 -2.31
CA VAL A 196 -47.02 -1.02 -1.56
C VAL A 196 -47.83 -0.11 -0.64
N GLY A 197 -47.70 1.22 -0.79
CA GLY A 197 -48.54 2.22 -0.15
C GLY A 197 -48.05 2.73 1.21
N GLN A 198 -46.83 2.38 1.63
CA GLN A 198 -46.24 2.92 2.86
C GLN A 198 -45.79 4.35 2.63
N SER A 199 -46.07 5.26 3.57
CA SER A 199 -45.66 6.66 3.48
C SER A 199 -45.48 7.27 4.88
N GLY A 200 -44.79 8.41 4.94
CA GLY A 200 -44.64 9.18 6.18
C GLY A 200 -43.99 8.38 7.32
N GLU A 201 -44.66 8.34 8.47
CA GLU A 201 -44.17 7.68 9.67
C GLU A 201 -44.15 6.15 9.54
N ASP A 202 -45.14 5.56 8.87
CA ASP A 202 -45.23 4.12 8.65
C ASP A 202 -44.06 3.60 7.81
N LEU A 203 -43.65 4.37 6.79
CA LEU A 203 -42.47 4.08 5.99
C LEU A 203 -41.19 4.07 6.85
N ASN A 204 -41.01 5.08 7.71
CA ASN A 204 -39.84 5.15 8.60
C ASN A 204 -39.81 4.00 9.61
N GLN A 205 -40.96 3.63 10.17
CA GLN A 205 -41.07 2.48 11.08
C GLN A 205 -40.74 1.16 10.38
N ALA A 206 -41.19 0.99 9.13
CA ALA A 206 -40.89 -0.20 8.33
C ALA A 206 -39.42 -0.29 7.88
N LEU A 207 -38.77 0.84 7.55
CA LEU A 207 -37.39 0.89 7.09
C LEU A 207 -36.35 0.61 8.19
N LYS A 208 -36.67 0.97 9.44
CA LYS A 208 -35.76 0.82 10.58
C LYS A 208 -35.24 -0.62 10.78
N PRO A 209 -36.09 -1.66 10.93
CA PRO A 209 -35.61 -3.03 11.12
C PRO A 209 -34.85 -3.58 9.91
N LEU A 210 -35.16 -3.12 8.69
CA LEU A 210 -34.44 -3.53 7.49
C LEU A 210 -33.00 -2.98 7.49
N SER A 211 -32.86 -1.71 7.87
CA SER A 211 -31.58 -1.03 7.94
C SER A 211 -30.71 -1.59 9.06
N GLU A 212 -31.29 -1.83 10.24
CA GLU A 212 -30.61 -2.45 11.38
C GLU A 212 -30.08 -3.85 11.03
N LYS A 213 -30.87 -4.66 10.32
CA LYS A 213 -30.44 -5.99 9.88
C LYS A 213 -29.29 -5.93 8.88
N ALA A 214 -29.39 -5.06 7.88
CA ALA A 214 -28.33 -4.88 6.89
C ALA A 214 -27.01 -4.43 7.54
N MET A 215 -27.05 -3.45 8.46
CA MET A 215 -25.88 -3.00 9.22
C MET A 215 -25.30 -4.13 10.08
N SER A 216 -26.14 -4.88 10.80
CA SER A 216 -25.70 -6.00 11.63
C SER A 216 -25.02 -7.10 10.82
N ASP A 217 -25.56 -7.46 9.65
CA ASP A 217 -24.97 -8.48 8.78
C ASP A 217 -23.60 -8.04 8.26
N MET A 218 -23.44 -6.76 7.90
CA MET A 218 -22.16 -6.20 7.49
C MET A 218 -21.15 -6.21 8.64
N GLU A 219 -21.55 -5.78 9.85
CA GLU A 219 -20.69 -5.77 11.03
C GLU A 219 -20.25 -7.19 11.43
N GLN A 220 -21.16 -8.17 11.37
CA GLN A 220 -20.83 -9.60 11.59
C GLN A 220 -19.84 -10.14 10.56
N LYS A 221 -19.75 -9.49 9.39
CA LYS A 221 -18.74 -9.75 8.36
C LYS A 221 -17.52 -8.85 8.43
N GLY A 222 -17.41 -8.00 9.45
CA GLY A 222 -16.28 -7.11 9.67
C GLY A 222 -16.28 -5.87 8.79
N PHE A 223 -17.42 -5.45 8.23
CA PHE A 223 -17.53 -4.28 7.37
C PHE A 223 -18.58 -3.29 7.88
N VAL A 224 -18.39 -2.02 7.56
CA VAL A 224 -19.36 -0.94 7.81
C VAL A 224 -19.36 0.02 6.63
N VAL A 225 -20.50 0.65 6.35
CA VAL A 225 -20.59 1.79 5.42
C VAL A 225 -21.00 3.00 6.22
N ALA A 226 -20.17 4.04 6.27
CA ALA A 226 -20.41 5.19 7.13
C ALA A 226 -21.74 5.91 6.78
N ASP A 227 -22.06 6.04 5.48
CA ASP A 227 -23.31 6.64 4.99
C ASP A 227 -24.41 5.60 4.68
N MET A 228 -24.49 4.50 5.43
CA MET A 228 -25.50 3.48 5.14
C MET A 228 -26.91 4.07 5.20
N LYS A 229 -27.65 3.98 4.09
CA LYS A 229 -29.03 4.46 3.95
C LYS A 229 -29.92 3.34 3.42
N PRO A 230 -31.23 3.37 3.70
CA PRO A 230 -32.13 2.33 3.21
C PRO A 230 -32.14 2.22 1.68
N VAL A 231 -31.91 3.32 0.95
CA VAL A 231 -31.78 3.30 -0.51
C VAL A 231 -30.60 2.46 -1.04
N HIS A 232 -29.65 2.08 -0.18
CA HIS A 232 -28.51 1.22 -0.52
C HIS A 232 -28.83 -0.28 -0.41
N ILE A 233 -30.02 -0.64 0.07
CA ILE A 233 -30.46 -2.03 0.22
C ILE A 233 -31.36 -2.39 -0.96
N ILE A 234 -30.88 -3.28 -1.83
CA ILE A 234 -31.56 -3.70 -3.06
C ILE A 234 -32.19 -5.07 -2.87
N ILE A 235 -33.45 -5.18 -3.28
CA ILE A 235 -34.21 -6.43 -3.33
C ILE A 235 -34.25 -6.91 -4.77
N GLY A 236 -33.84 -8.17 -5.00
CA GLY A 236 -33.78 -8.78 -6.32
C GLY A 236 -35.16 -9.04 -6.93
N GLU A 237 -35.20 -9.28 -8.23
CA GLU A 237 -36.44 -9.58 -8.97
C GLU A 237 -37.22 -10.79 -8.43
N GLU A 238 -36.53 -11.80 -7.90
CA GLU A 238 -37.20 -13.01 -7.37
C GLU A 238 -37.98 -12.69 -6.09
N GLU A 239 -37.35 -12.01 -5.13
CA GLU A 239 -38.01 -11.55 -3.91
C GLU A 239 -39.07 -10.49 -4.21
N LEU A 240 -38.84 -9.61 -5.18
CA LEU A 240 -39.82 -8.60 -5.61
C LEU A 240 -41.12 -9.24 -6.09
N LYS A 241 -41.05 -10.28 -6.92
CA LYS A 241 -42.25 -10.99 -7.39
C LYS A 241 -43.07 -11.55 -6.23
N VAL A 242 -42.40 -12.03 -5.18
CA VAL A 242 -43.06 -12.53 -3.98
C VAL A 242 -43.73 -11.39 -3.21
N VAL A 243 -43.02 -10.27 -2.99
CA VAL A 243 -43.56 -9.10 -2.28
C VAL A 243 -44.73 -8.46 -3.04
N GLU A 244 -44.63 -8.35 -4.37
CA GLU A 244 -45.67 -7.78 -5.23
C GLU A 244 -46.92 -8.68 -5.35
N SER A 245 -46.81 -9.97 -5.01
CA SER A 245 -47.96 -10.90 -4.98
C SER A 245 -48.81 -10.82 -3.71
N ALA A 246 -48.42 -10.01 -2.74
CA ALA A 246 -49.11 -9.90 -1.46
C ALA A 246 -50.53 -9.29 -1.59
N GLU A 247 -51.45 -9.74 -0.73
CA GLU A 247 -52.85 -9.30 -0.75
C GLU A 247 -53.03 -7.81 -0.38
N ASN A 248 -52.12 -7.26 0.43
CA ASN A 248 -52.13 -5.87 0.86
C ASN A 248 -50.73 -5.37 1.24
N GLY A 249 -50.59 -4.05 1.42
CA GLY A 249 -49.30 -3.42 1.70
C GLY A 249 -48.64 -3.83 3.02
N GLN A 250 -49.43 -4.26 4.01
CA GLN A 250 -48.91 -4.73 5.29
C GLN A 250 -48.32 -6.14 5.17
N ALA A 251 -48.99 -7.03 4.44
CA ALA A 251 -48.47 -8.35 4.09
C ALA A 251 -47.21 -8.23 3.22
N ALA A 252 -47.19 -7.30 2.27
CA ALA A 252 -46.02 -7.03 1.43
C ALA A 252 -44.82 -6.57 2.26
N ALA A 253 -45.01 -5.63 3.19
CA ALA A 253 -43.97 -5.17 4.11
C ALA A 253 -43.45 -6.31 5.02
N ALA A 254 -44.32 -7.21 5.46
CA ALA A 254 -43.92 -8.37 6.26
C ALA A 254 -43.07 -9.38 5.45
N LEU A 255 -43.44 -9.64 4.19
CA LEU A 255 -42.67 -10.48 3.27
C LEU A 255 -41.31 -9.86 2.96
N LEU A 256 -41.26 -8.56 2.74
CA LEU A 256 -40.01 -7.81 2.54
C LEU A 256 -39.10 -7.94 3.77
N ASN A 257 -39.64 -7.71 4.96
CA ASN A 257 -38.88 -7.86 6.19
C ASN A 257 -38.35 -9.29 6.34
N ASN A 258 -39.17 -10.30 6.07
CA ASN A 258 -38.73 -11.69 6.11
C ASN A 258 -37.56 -11.96 5.14
N ALA A 259 -37.65 -11.50 3.89
CA ALA A 259 -36.57 -11.63 2.92
C ALA A 259 -35.26 -10.99 3.42
N VAL A 260 -35.34 -9.78 3.97
CA VAL A 260 -34.17 -9.09 4.54
C VAL A 260 -33.62 -9.82 5.76
N GLN A 261 -34.47 -10.31 6.66
CA GLN A 261 -34.03 -11.09 7.83
C GLN A 261 -33.30 -12.38 7.43
N GLN A 262 -33.69 -12.98 6.29
CA GLN A 262 -33.03 -14.16 5.71
C GLN A 262 -31.75 -13.82 4.91
N GLY A 263 -31.34 -12.56 4.85
CA GLY A 263 -30.15 -12.14 4.09
C GLY A 263 -30.37 -12.07 2.58
N ARG A 264 -31.63 -12.04 2.10
CA ARG A 264 -31.96 -11.95 0.67
C ARG A 264 -32.05 -10.50 0.21
N PHE A 265 -30.92 -9.81 0.30
CA PHE A 265 -30.76 -8.45 -0.19
C PHE A 265 -29.33 -8.27 -0.71
N SER A 266 -29.13 -7.24 -1.52
CA SER A 266 -27.81 -6.79 -1.93
C SER A 266 -27.53 -5.39 -1.41
N ILE A 267 -26.26 -5.11 -1.11
CA ILE A 267 -25.80 -3.78 -0.73
C ILE A 267 -25.18 -3.11 -1.95
N VAL A 268 -25.42 -1.80 -2.11
CA VAL A 268 -24.79 -0.92 -3.09
C VAL A 268 -24.16 0.30 -2.40
N ASP A 269 -23.46 1.12 -3.19
CA ASP A 269 -22.78 2.35 -2.77
C ASP A 269 -21.67 2.16 -1.73
N TYR A 270 -20.48 1.81 -2.23
CA TYR A 270 -19.34 1.38 -1.41
C TYR A 270 -18.30 2.48 -1.16
N GLU A 271 -18.60 3.74 -1.49
CA GLU A 271 -17.61 4.84 -1.45
C GLU A 271 -17.06 5.12 -0.05
N LEU A 272 -17.78 4.72 0.99
CA LEU A 272 -17.39 4.84 2.39
C LEU A 272 -17.45 3.48 3.10
N LEU A 273 -17.23 2.39 2.34
CA LEU A 273 -17.05 1.05 2.89
C LEU A 273 -15.71 0.99 3.65
N LEU A 274 -15.74 0.48 4.87
CA LEU A 274 -14.58 0.33 5.75
C LEU A 274 -14.60 -1.04 6.41
N ARG A 275 -13.42 -1.55 6.80
CA ARG A 275 -13.34 -2.65 7.76
C ARG A 275 -13.72 -2.14 9.15
N THR A 276 -14.29 -3.00 10.00
CA THR A 276 -14.43 -2.71 11.42
C THR A 276 -13.04 -2.59 12.07
N PRO A 277 -12.88 -1.82 13.16
CA PRO A 277 -11.58 -1.68 13.83
C PRO A 277 -10.94 -3.02 14.22
N SER A 278 -11.77 -3.96 14.70
CA SER A 278 -11.32 -5.31 15.07
C SER A 278 -10.84 -6.13 13.88
N TYR A 279 -11.45 -5.96 12.71
CA TYR A 279 -11.01 -6.65 11.51
C TYR A 279 -9.74 -6.01 10.93
N GLU A 280 -9.66 -4.68 10.90
CA GLU A 280 -8.47 -3.96 10.44
C GLU A 280 -7.22 -4.31 11.26
N GLU A 281 -7.36 -4.43 12.59
CA GLU A 281 -6.28 -4.89 13.46
C GLU A 281 -5.79 -6.29 13.09
N GLN A 282 -6.71 -7.23 12.85
CA GLN A 282 -6.35 -8.60 12.46
C GLN A 282 -5.67 -8.65 11.09
N VAL A 283 -6.18 -7.92 10.09
CA VAL A 283 -5.57 -7.86 8.74
C VAL A 283 -4.16 -7.29 8.83
N SER A 284 -3.97 -6.20 9.58
CA SER A 284 -2.67 -5.58 9.82
C SER A 284 -1.69 -6.56 10.46
N LEU A 285 -2.13 -7.30 11.50
CA LEU A 285 -1.32 -8.31 12.18
C LEU A 285 -0.93 -9.47 11.25
N THR A 286 -1.86 -10.00 10.46
CA THR A 286 -1.56 -11.07 9.50
C THR A 286 -0.55 -10.60 8.45
N ARG A 287 -0.72 -9.41 7.88
CA ARG A 287 0.22 -8.85 6.90
C ARG A 287 1.61 -8.62 7.48
N ARG A 288 1.69 -8.16 8.73
CA ARG A 288 2.96 -7.99 9.44
C ARG A 288 3.65 -9.32 9.70
N HIS A 289 2.91 -10.35 10.10
CA HIS A 289 3.47 -11.69 10.30
C HIS A 289 4.02 -12.25 8.97
N SER A 290 3.22 -12.19 7.90
CA SER A 290 3.66 -12.62 6.56
C SER A 290 4.89 -11.87 6.08
N TYR A 291 4.98 -10.55 6.31
CA TYR A 291 6.19 -9.77 6.02
C TYR A 291 7.42 -10.33 6.73
N HIS A 292 7.33 -10.62 8.04
CA HIS A 292 8.48 -11.12 8.78
C HIS A 292 8.89 -12.54 8.36
N GLU A 293 7.93 -13.39 8.00
CA GLU A 293 8.21 -14.70 7.39
C GLU A 293 8.89 -14.56 6.04
N ASP A 294 8.35 -13.73 5.15
CA ASP A 294 8.94 -13.44 3.84
C ASP A 294 10.34 -12.82 3.97
N GLN A 295 10.60 -12.00 5.01
CA GLN A 295 11.92 -11.44 5.32
C GLN A 295 12.92 -12.50 5.82
N ARG A 296 12.47 -13.43 6.66
CA ARG A 296 13.29 -14.56 7.11
C ARG A 296 13.73 -15.39 5.90
N ASP A 297 12.78 -15.65 5.01
CA ASP A 297 12.95 -16.52 3.85
C ASP A 297 13.34 -15.74 2.58
N ARG A 298 13.78 -14.49 2.72
CA ARG A 298 13.97 -13.57 1.59
C ARG A 298 14.96 -14.06 0.54
N PHE A 299 15.91 -14.92 0.91
CA PHE A 299 16.91 -15.47 -0.02
C PHE A 299 16.43 -16.73 -0.74
N LEU A 300 15.26 -17.27 -0.41
CA LEU A 300 14.66 -18.36 -1.16
C LEU A 300 14.14 -17.83 -2.51
N THR A 301 14.50 -18.50 -3.59
CA THR A 301 14.03 -18.15 -4.94
C THR A 301 12.57 -18.60 -5.12
N MET A 302 11.72 -17.69 -5.59
CA MET A 302 10.32 -17.97 -5.90
C MET A 302 9.96 -17.50 -7.32
N PRO A 303 8.87 -18.02 -7.91
CA PRO A 303 8.42 -17.57 -9.22
C PRO A 303 8.19 -16.05 -9.27
N LEU A 304 8.83 -15.38 -10.22
CA LEU A 304 8.73 -13.94 -10.42
C LEU A 304 7.46 -13.57 -11.22
N PRO A 305 6.74 -12.52 -10.82
CA PRO A 305 5.81 -11.81 -11.69
C PRO A 305 6.53 -11.26 -12.94
N ALA A 306 5.82 -11.15 -14.07
CA ALA A 306 6.41 -10.73 -15.35
C ALA A 306 7.05 -9.32 -15.34
N HIS A 307 6.64 -8.45 -14.42
CA HIS A 307 7.17 -7.09 -14.27
C HIS A 307 8.40 -7.00 -13.36
N LEU A 308 8.80 -8.09 -12.70
CA LEU A 308 9.95 -8.14 -11.79
C LEU A 308 11.06 -9.01 -12.38
N ARG A 309 12.31 -8.70 -12.03
CA ARG A 309 13.49 -9.44 -12.48
C ARG A 309 14.41 -9.73 -11.31
N HIS A 310 15.04 -10.90 -11.29
CA HIS A 310 16.17 -11.15 -10.40
C HIS A 310 17.42 -10.46 -10.95
N THR A 311 18.21 -9.88 -10.07
CA THR A 311 19.51 -9.31 -10.39
C THR A 311 20.45 -9.51 -9.22
N GLU A 312 21.74 -9.63 -9.49
CA GLU A 312 22.76 -9.64 -8.45
C GLU A 312 23.67 -8.45 -8.69
N VAL A 313 23.91 -7.67 -7.64
CA VAL A 313 24.80 -6.50 -7.69
C VAL A 313 25.78 -6.61 -6.54
N MET A 314 27.08 -6.62 -6.86
CA MET A 314 28.17 -6.71 -5.88
C MET A 314 28.04 -7.89 -4.89
N GLY A 315 27.53 -9.04 -5.36
CA GLY A 315 27.32 -10.24 -4.54
C GLY A 315 26.07 -10.20 -3.66
N VAL A 316 25.21 -9.20 -3.81
CA VAL A 316 23.91 -9.13 -3.12
C VAL A 316 22.79 -9.46 -4.12
N PRO A 317 21.95 -10.47 -3.84
CA PRO A 317 20.80 -10.77 -4.68
C PRO A 317 19.68 -9.74 -4.44
N TYR A 318 19.00 -9.34 -5.51
CA TYR A 318 17.87 -8.43 -5.48
C TYR A 318 16.71 -8.90 -6.37
N VAL A 319 15.51 -8.53 -5.97
CA VAL A 319 14.35 -8.40 -6.84
C VAL A 319 14.27 -6.95 -7.33
N PHE A 320 14.38 -6.78 -8.65
CA PHE A 320 14.36 -5.50 -9.34
C PHE A 320 13.02 -5.24 -10.03
N GLY A 321 12.53 -4.01 -9.96
CA GLY A 321 11.35 -3.55 -10.66
C GLY A 321 11.23 -2.02 -10.69
N HIS A 322 10.29 -1.54 -11.48
CA HIS A 322 9.98 -0.11 -11.59
C HIS A 322 8.93 0.29 -10.54
N ALA A 323 9.15 1.44 -9.91
CA ALA A 323 8.15 2.07 -9.06
C ALA A 323 7.32 3.04 -9.92
N GLU A 324 6.34 2.49 -10.64
CA GLU A 324 5.53 3.19 -11.66
C GLU A 324 5.02 4.57 -11.21
N SER A 325 4.49 4.65 -9.98
CA SER A 325 3.93 5.88 -9.38
C SER A 325 4.92 7.00 -9.13
N THR A 326 6.23 6.74 -9.20
CA THR A 326 7.27 7.78 -9.11
C THR A 326 8.20 7.80 -10.31
N GLY A 327 8.04 6.87 -11.26
CA GLY A 327 9.00 6.61 -12.33
C GLY A 327 10.39 6.19 -11.84
N GLY A 328 10.49 5.76 -10.57
CA GLY A 328 11.76 5.36 -9.95
C GLY A 328 12.08 3.88 -10.14
N LYS A 329 13.24 3.46 -9.63
CA LYS A 329 13.70 2.07 -9.68
C LYS A 329 13.89 1.53 -8.27
N LEU A 330 13.50 0.28 -8.04
CA LEU A 330 13.54 -0.37 -6.74
C LEU A 330 14.30 -1.69 -6.82
N TRP A 331 15.24 -1.89 -5.89
CA TRP A 331 15.98 -3.12 -5.69
C TRP A 331 15.71 -3.62 -4.26
N VAL A 332 14.97 -4.71 -4.12
CA VAL A 332 14.66 -5.32 -2.82
C VAL A 332 15.58 -6.51 -2.57
N VAL A 333 16.27 -6.52 -1.43
CA VAL A 333 17.28 -7.52 -1.08
C VAL A 333 16.63 -8.91 -0.96
N GLY A 334 17.18 -9.88 -1.68
CA GLY A 334 16.74 -11.28 -1.72
C GLY A 334 16.18 -11.73 -3.08
N GLY A 335 15.57 -12.91 -3.08
CA GLY A 335 14.87 -13.53 -4.20
C GLY A 335 13.36 -13.69 -3.97
N ASN A 336 12.79 -13.14 -2.90
CA ASN A 336 11.35 -13.21 -2.62
C ASN A 336 10.61 -11.99 -3.22
N PRO A 337 9.82 -12.14 -4.31
CA PRO A 337 9.10 -11.03 -4.93
C PRO A 337 7.95 -10.46 -4.10
N ARG A 338 7.43 -11.19 -3.09
CA ARG A 338 6.35 -10.70 -2.21
C ARG A 338 6.80 -9.51 -1.37
N LEU A 339 8.11 -9.40 -1.14
CA LEU A 339 8.69 -8.26 -0.42
C LEU A 339 8.72 -6.98 -1.26
N PHE A 340 8.59 -7.06 -2.58
CA PHE A 340 8.72 -5.91 -3.47
C PHE A 340 7.74 -4.79 -3.10
N ASP A 341 6.47 -5.17 -2.95
CA ASP A 341 5.40 -4.22 -2.65
C ASP A 341 5.63 -3.51 -1.33
N TYR A 342 6.22 -4.13 -0.32
CA TYR A 342 6.47 -3.52 1.00
C TYR A 342 7.39 -2.29 0.96
N PHE A 343 8.26 -2.19 -0.05
CA PHE A 343 9.30 -1.16 -0.12
C PHE A 343 9.04 -0.09 -1.18
N LEU A 344 7.91 -0.17 -1.89
CA LEU A 344 7.47 0.89 -2.80
C LEU A 344 7.46 2.26 -2.09
N PRO A 345 8.01 3.32 -2.72
CA PRO A 345 8.21 4.62 -2.07
C PRO A 345 6.91 5.26 -1.55
N GLU A 346 5.77 4.95 -2.14
CA GLU A 346 4.45 5.43 -1.72
C GLU A 346 4.05 4.85 -0.36
N ARG A 347 4.66 3.75 0.10
CA ARG A 347 4.35 3.12 1.40
C ARG A 347 4.93 3.89 2.58
N TRP A 348 5.98 4.67 2.36
CA TRP A 348 6.80 5.23 3.46
C TRP A 348 7.31 6.66 3.24
N ARG A 349 7.31 7.22 2.02
CA ARG A 349 7.74 8.62 1.82
C ARG A 349 6.75 9.65 2.35
N ARG A 350 5.47 9.30 2.39
CA ARG A 350 4.38 10.20 2.80
C ARG A 350 3.87 9.93 4.22
N THR A 351 4.45 8.94 4.90
CA THR A 351 4.15 8.66 6.30
C THR A 351 4.90 9.64 7.20
N HIS A 352 4.35 9.91 8.39
CA HIS A 352 5.06 10.74 9.35
C HIS A 352 6.41 10.07 9.67
N ALA A 353 7.47 10.86 9.61
CA ALA A 353 8.84 10.37 9.74
C ALA A 353 9.54 11.15 10.84
N TRP A 354 10.18 10.43 11.75
CA TRP A 354 10.96 11.00 12.84
C TRP A 354 12.43 11.01 12.43
N LYS A 355 13.04 12.20 12.42
CA LYS A 355 14.48 12.32 12.19
C LYS A 355 15.21 11.65 13.35
N LEU A 356 16.12 10.72 13.04
CA LEU A 356 16.90 9.98 14.04
C LEU A 356 18.27 10.59 14.32
N SER A 357 18.82 11.35 13.38
CA SER A 357 20.14 11.98 13.47
C SER A 357 20.02 13.46 13.19
N GLU A 358 20.71 14.29 13.97
CA GLU A 358 20.78 15.74 13.68
C GLU A 358 21.68 16.01 12.47
N GLN A 359 22.74 15.22 12.31
CA GLN A 359 23.83 15.38 11.34
C GLN A 359 23.58 14.69 10.00
N SER A 360 22.70 13.69 9.94
CA SER A 360 22.40 12.93 8.72
C SER A 360 20.91 12.90 8.42
N GLU A 361 20.56 12.82 7.13
CA GLU A 361 19.18 12.63 6.66
C GLU A 361 18.70 11.18 6.87
N VAL A 362 18.61 10.78 8.14
CA VAL A 362 18.13 9.45 8.56
C VAL A 362 16.79 9.59 9.24
N PHE A 363 15.80 8.86 8.74
CA PHE A 363 14.42 8.97 9.18
C PHE A 363 13.86 7.60 9.54
N TYR A 364 13.22 7.53 10.70
CA TYR A 364 12.41 6.40 11.12
C TYR A 364 10.96 6.62 10.72
N THR A 365 10.33 5.59 10.18
CA THR A 365 8.89 5.58 9.93
C THR A 365 8.36 4.15 10.01
N PHE A 366 7.05 4.00 9.99
CA PHE A 366 6.41 2.72 9.74
C PHE A 366 5.73 2.77 8.39
N THR A 367 5.82 1.68 7.64
CA THR A 367 4.95 1.48 6.48
C THR A 367 3.50 1.33 6.95
N LYS A 368 2.55 1.43 6.02
CA LYS A 368 1.14 1.21 6.33
C LYS A 368 0.81 -0.18 6.89
N ASP A 369 1.62 -1.20 6.62
CA ASP A 369 1.46 -2.53 7.23
C ASP A 369 2.12 -2.62 8.62
N TYR A 370 2.36 -1.47 9.27
CA TYR A 370 3.05 -1.35 10.56
C TYR A 370 4.44 -2.00 10.58
N VAL A 371 5.10 -2.05 9.41
CA VAL A 371 6.50 -2.47 9.32
C VAL A 371 7.39 -1.29 9.65
N HIS A 372 8.18 -1.43 10.71
CA HIS A 372 9.13 -0.41 11.15
C HIS A 372 10.36 -0.38 10.22
N ILE A 373 10.58 0.75 9.57
CA ILE A 373 11.71 0.95 8.65
C ILE A 373 12.48 2.22 9.00
N VAL A 374 13.74 2.25 8.56
CA VAL A 374 14.60 3.42 8.56
C VAL A 374 15.00 3.69 7.14
N TRP A 375 14.80 4.90 6.65
CA TRP A 375 15.29 5.31 5.35
C TRP A 375 16.33 6.43 5.47
N LYS A 376 17.33 6.39 4.59
CA LYS A 376 18.46 7.33 4.57
C LYS A 376 18.76 7.74 3.13
N THR A 377 18.87 9.04 2.87
CA THR A 377 19.40 9.57 1.60
C THR A 377 20.88 9.20 1.49
N SER A 378 21.28 8.57 0.39
CA SER A 378 22.69 8.23 0.15
C SER A 378 23.47 9.47 -0.23
N ARG A 379 24.64 9.63 0.39
CA ARG A 379 25.59 10.72 0.15
C ARG A 379 26.55 10.46 -1.01
N VAL A 380 26.26 9.45 -1.83
CA VAL A 380 27.09 9.14 -3.00
C VAL A 380 27.15 10.34 -3.92
N GLY A 381 28.38 10.78 -4.22
CA GLY A 381 28.64 11.96 -5.03
C GLY A 381 28.67 13.29 -4.29
N GLU A 382 28.43 13.32 -2.98
CA GLU A 382 28.68 14.51 -2.17
C GLU A 382 30.17 14.65 -1.86
N ALA A 383 30.67 15.89 -1.88
CA ALA A 383 31.99 16.19 -1.34
C ALA A 383 31.86 16.33 0.19
N PRO A 384 32.66 15.61 1.00
CA PRO A 384 32.55 15.69 2.46
C PRO A 384 32.69 17.12 2.99
N GLU A 385 31.65 17.60 3.68
CA GLU A 385 31.56 18.96 4.22
C GLU A 385 32.41 19.12 5.50
N CYS A 386 33.74 19.10 5.41
CA CYS A 386 34.62 19.78 6.36
C CYS A 386 36.09 19.72 5.93
N ASP A 387 36.76 20.87 6.01
CA ASP A 387 38.21 20.97 6.10
C ASP A 387 38.55 21.65 7.44
N ASP A 388 38.35 20.93 8.53
CA ASP A 388 38.85 21.34 9.85
C ASP A 388 40.37 21.07 9.99
N GLY A 389 41.03 20.60 8.92
CA GLY A 389 42.43 20.20 8.90
C GLY A 389 42.74 18.90 9.65
N SER A 390 41.74 18.22 10.23
CA SER A 390 41.96 17.00 10.99
C SER A 390 42.41 15.83 10.10
N ALA A 391 43.11 14.86 10.70
CA ALA A 391 43.49 13.63 9.99
C ALA A 391 42.26 12.83 9.52
N ARG A 392 41.15 12.91 10.27
CA ARG A 392 39.88 12.28 9.94
C ARG A 392 39.25 12.90 8.69
N SER A 393 39.12 14.22 8.64
CA SER A 393 38.52 14.91 7.47
C SER A 393 39.29 14.63 6.18
N ARG A 394 40.63 14.53 6.25
CA ARG A 394 41.45 14.11 5.12
C ARG A 394 41.17 12.66 4.69
N ALA A 395 41.12 11.73 5.63
CA ALA A 395 40.80 10.33 5.35
C ALA A 395 39.39 10.15 4.75
N VAL A 396 38.39 10.90 5.25
CA VAL A 396 37.03 10.90 4.70
C VAL A 396 37.02 11.43 3.25
N ARG A 397 37.76 12.51 2.97
CA ARG A 397 37.87 13.08 1.61
C ARG A 397 38.57 12.11 0.65
N GLU A 398 39.65 11.47 1.10
CA GLU A 398 40.37 10.48 0.31
C GLU A 398 39.52 9.24 0.00
N LEU A 399 38.70 8.79 0.96
CA LEU A 399 37.81 7.64 0.76
C LEU A 399 36.59 7.97 -0.11
N GLY A 400 35.92 9.09 0.17
CA GLY A 400 34.60 9.42 -0.36
C GLY A 400 33.48 8.59 0.28
N TYR A 401 32.22 8.93 -0.01
CA TYR A 401 31.07 8.17 0.45
C TYR A 401 30.83 6.95 -0.44
N ASN A 402 30.61 5.79 0.18
CA ASN A 402 30.22 4.57 -0.52
C ASN A 402 28.85 4.73 -1.20
N SER A 403 28.68 4.09 -2.35
CA SER A 403 27.39 3.95 -3.01
C SER A 403 26.41 3.10 -2.17
N PRO A 404 25.09 3.25 -2.34
CA PRO A 404 24.12 2.44 -1.59
C PRO A 404 24.29 0.93 -1.84
N PHE A 405 24.77 0.55 -3.03
CA PHE A 405 25.07 -0.84 -3.38
C PHE A 405 26.32 -1.36 -2.66
N GLU A 406 27.37 -0.54 -2.54
CA GLU A 406 28.55 -0.89 -1.73
C GLU A 406 28.19 -1.03 -0.26
N GLU A 407 27.42 -0.09 0.31
CA GLU A 407 26.95 -0.18 1.70
C GLU A 407 26.22 -1.51 1.97
N PHE A 408 25.36 -1.93 1.03
CA PHE A 408 24.60 -3.17 1.15
C PHE A 408 25.49 -4.41 0.95
N ALA A 409 26.46 -4.35 0.04
CA ALA A 409 27.43 -5.43 -0.17
C ALA A 409 28.31 -5.66 1.06
N ILE A 410 28.81 -4.57 1.67
CA ILE A 410 29.57 -4.63 2.93
C ILE A 410 28.69 -5.20 4.04
N ALA A 411 27.46 -4.69 4.20
CA ALA A 411 26.54 -5.18 5.22
C ALA A 411 26.20 -6.68 5.06
N HIS A 412 26.03 -7.12 3.81
CA HIS A 412 25.77 -8.52 3.49
C HIS A 412 26.97 -9.42 3.82
N ASP A 413 28.17 -9.04 3.39
CA ASP A 413 29.40 -9.81 3.67
C ASP A 413 29.72 -9.88 5.17
N LEU A 414 29.61 -8.75 5.88
CA LEU A 414 29.77 -8.71 7.34
C LEU A 414 28.76 -9.61 8.05
N SER A 415 27.49 -9.58 7.62
CA SER A 415 26.46 -10.45 8.18
C SER A 415 26.77 -11.93 7.94
N ASN A 416 27.26 -12.30 6.76
CA ASN A 416 27.68 -13.66 6.44
C ASN A 416 28.90 -14.12 7.26
N LYS A 417 29.78 -13.17 7.66
CA LYS A 417 30.89 -13.38 8.59
C LYS A 417 30.47 -13.31 10.07
N GLY A 418 29.17 -13.24 10.35
CA GLY A 418 28.60 -13.19 11.70
C GLY A 418 28.76 -11.85 12.41
N ILE A 419 29.17 -10.78 11.73
CA ILE A 419 29.25 -9.42 12.26
C ILE A 419 27.92 -8.71 12.06
N PRO A 420 27.15 -8.43 13.13
CA PRO A 420 25.81 -7.90 12.98
C PRO A 420 25.81 -6.45 12.43
N THR A 421 25.07 -6.23 11.35
CA THR A 421 24.74 -4.88 10.84
C THR A 421 23.25 -4.62 10.97
N VAL A 422 22.82 -3.39 10.72
CA VAL A 422 21.40 -3.09 10.50
C VAL A 422 20.84 -3.87 9.32
N TYR A 423 19.53 -4.13 9.36
CA TYR A 423 18.88 -4.97 8.36
C TYR A 423 18.77 -4.24 7.03
N ILE A 424 19.51 -4.69 6.02
CA ILE A 424 19.37 -4.20 4.65
C ILE A 424 18.05 -4.73 4.04
N ARG A 425 17.24 -3.83 3.46
CA ARG A 425 15.92 -4.20 2.90
C ARG A 425 15.81 -3.86 1.44
N ALA A 426 16.02 -2.60 1.06
CA ALA A 426 15.87 -2.17 -0.31
C ALA A 426 16.68 -0.91 -0.62
N ILE A 427 16.95 -0.69 -1.90
CA ILE A 427 17.52 0.54 -2.46
C ILE A 427 16.51 1.09 -3.45
N TYR A 428 16.22 2.39 -3.33
CA TYR A 428 15.32 3.09 -4.24
C TYR A 428 16.06 4.23 -4.92
N ALA A 429 16.05 4.25 -6.26
CA ALA A 429 16.52 5.37 -7.07
C ALA A 429 15.35 6.23 -7.53
N THR A 430 15.47 7.54 -7.37
CA THR A 430 14.39 8.49 -7.71
C THR A 430 14.12 8.54 -9.20
N GLY A 431 12.84 8.61 -9.59
CA GLY A 431 12.44 8.91 -10.97
C GLY A 431 12.60 10.38 -11.38
N SER A 432 12.78 11.28 -10.41
CA SER A 432 13.14 12.68 -10.64
C SER A 432 14.64 12.86 -10.86
N VAL A 433 15.01 13.90 -11.61
CA VAL A 433 16.41 14.30 -11.79
C VAL A 433 16.91 14.99 -10.53
N LYS A 434 18.14 14.68 -10.13
CA LYS A 434 18.86 15.35 -9.04
C LYS A 434 19.12 16.81 -9.42
N LEU A 435 18.73 17.74 -8.56
CA LEU A 435 18.91 19.18 -8.79
C LEU A 435 20.36 19.64 -8.54
N GLU A 436 21.03 18.97 -7.61
CA GLU A 436 22.39 19.31 -7.17
C GLU A 436 23.45 18.57 -7.99
N ARG A 437 24.56 19.25 -8.30
CA ARG A 437 25.69 18.61 -8.98
C ARG A 437 26.46 17.75 -7.99
N SER A 438 26.85 16.55 -8.43
CA SER A 438 27.75 15.70 -7.66
C SER A 438 29.16 16.33 -7.61
N GLY A 439 29.70 16.49 -6.42
CA GLY A 439 31.05 16.99 -6.16
C GLY A 439 32.13 15.90 -6.22
N ASP A 440 31.75 14.62 -6.18
CA ASP A 440 32.65 13.46 -6.27
C ASP A 440 32.16 12.44 -7.30
N ALA A 441 32.81 12.38 -8.47
CA ALA A 441 32.42 11.47 -9.56
C ALA A 441 32.97 10.03 -9.40
N ARG A 442 33.92 9.81 -8.46
CA ARG A 442 34.75 8.58 -8.43
C ARG A 442 33.93 7.30 -8.35
N ARG A 443 32.85 7.29 -7.57
CA ARG A 443 31.96 6.12 -7.43
C ARG A 443 31.10 5.88 -8.66
N PHE A 444 30.72 6.90 -9.41
CA PHE A 444 29.98 6.73 -10.66
C PHE A 444 30.89 6.15 -11.74
N GLU A 445 32.15 6.63 -11.81
CA GLU A 445 33.16 6.09 -12.72
C GLU A 445 33.55 4.65 -12.38
N SER A 446 33.86 4.36 -11.11
CA SER A 446 34.30 3.03 -10.69
C SER A 446 33.22 1.96 -10.83
N HIS A 447 31.95 2.36 -10.85
CA HIS A 447 30.80 1.46 -10.96
C HIS A 447 30.11 1.51 -12.33
N ALA A 448 30.68 2.20 -13.32
CA ALA A 448 30.09 2.35 -14.66
C ALA A 448 29.90 1.00 -15.40
N SER A 449 30.60 -0.06 -15.00
CA SER A 449 30.44 -1.40 -15.55
C SER A 449 29.19 -2.13 -15.05
N TRP A 450 28.52 -1.63 -14.00
CA TRP A 450 27.35 -2.28 -13.42
C TRP A 450 26.06 -1.78 -14.08
N VAL A 451 25.42 -2.67 -14.82
CA VAL A 451 24.19 -2.41 -15.58
C VAL A 451 23.05 -3.21 -14.98
N GLY A 452 21.89 -2.59 -14.83
CA GLY A 452 20.67 -3.21 -14.34
C GLY A 452 19.99 -4.10 -15.40
N PRO A 453 18.97 -4.88 -14.99
CA PRO A 453 18.24 -5.77 -15.91
C PRO A 453 17.47 -5.06 -17.03
N ASP A 454 17.33 -3.75 -16.94
CA ASP A 454 16.71 -2.85 -17.92
C ASP A 454 17.72 -2.27 -18.93
N GLY A 455 19.01 -2.60 -18.81
CA GLY A 455 20.07 -2.11 -19.68
C GLY A 455 20.64 -0.74 -19.28
N GLU A 456 20.20 -0.18 -18.15
CA GLU A 456 20.62 1.12 -17.64
C GLU A 456 21.65 0.98 -16.52
N LEU A 457 22.48 2.01 -16.29
CA LEU A 457 23.42 2.01 -15.15
C LEU A 457 22.67 1.92 -13.81
N ILE A 458 23.16 1.08 -12.90
CA ILE A 458 22.58 0.99 -11.55
C ILE A 458 22.82 2.28 -10.74
N LEU A 459 23.93 2.96 -11.01
CA LEU A 459 24.38 4.18 -10.34
C LEU A 459 24.50 5.30 -11.37
N ARG A 460 23.66 6.33 -11.24
CA ARG A 460 23.58 7.46 -12.17
C ARG A 460 23.79 8.77 -11.42
N GLU A 461 24.60 9.66 -11.98
CA GLU A 461 24.91 10.97 -11.39
C GLU A 461 23.70 11.90 -11.34
N ASP A 462 22.74 11.71 -12.25
CA ASP A 462 21.54 12.52 -12.37
C ASP A 462 20.40 12.08 -11.44
N ARG A 463 20.64 11.13 -10.52
CA ARG A 463 19.60 10.54 -9.63
C ARG A 463 20.02 10.55 -8.17
N ASN A 464 19.02 10.66 -7.29
CA ASN A 464 19.20 10.44 -5.86
C ASN A 464 18.87 9.01 -5.49
N TYR A 465 19.57 8.50 -4.47
CA TYR A 465 19.39 7.14 -3.98
C TYR A 465 18.98 7.16 -2.52
N ILE A 466 18.03 6.31 -2.16
CA ILE A 466 17.57 6.12 -0.79
C ILE A 466 17.79 4.67 -0.40
N THR A 467 18.45 4.46 0.74
CA THR A 467 18.55 3.14 1.35
C THR A 467 17.39 2.94 2.32
N ILE A 468 16.76 1.79 2.27
CA ILE A 468 15.70 1.35 3.18
C ILE A 468 16.25 0.20 4.01
N ARG A 469 16.17 0.37 5.32
CA ARG A 469 16.69 -0.55 6.33
C ARG A 469 15.58 -0.93 7.31
N GLY A 470 15.67 -2.09 7.93
CA GLY A 470 14.77 -2.47 9.02
C GLY A 470 15.12 -1.70 10.29
N TYR A 471 14.11 -1.20 11.00
CA TYR A 471 14.30 -0.59 12.30
C TYR A 471 14.78 -1.63 13.32
N PHE A 472 15.82 -1.33 14.10
CA PHE A 472 16.38 -2.29 15.05
C PHE A 472 15.58 -2.32 16.35
N ASN A 473 14.52 -3.12 16.37
CA ASN A 473 13.63 -3.32 17.51
C ASN A 473 13.66 -4.77 18.05
N GLY A 474 14.72 -5.50 17.74
CA GLY A 474 14.91 -6.91 18.04
C GLY A 474 15.43 -7.69 16.83
N LEU A 475 15.64 -8.99 16.99
CA LEU A 475 15.91 -9.92 15.88
C LEU A 475 14.63 -10.13 15.06
N ASP A 476 14.71 -10.14 13.72
CA ASP A 476 13.53 -10.36 12.85
C ASP A 476 12.71 -11.59 13.26
N SER A 477 13.38 -12.67 13.66
CA SER A 477 12.76 -13.93 14.13
C SER A 477 12.04 -13.79 15.49
N TRP A 478 12.49 -12.88 16.34
CA TRP A 478 11.86 -12.56 17.63
C TRP A 478 10.69 -11.60 17.43
N VAL A 479 10.89 -10.55 16.63
CA VAL A 479 9.86 -9.56 16.30
C VAL A 479 8.66 -10.23 15.61
N ALA A 480 8.90 -11.24 14.77
CA ALA A 480 7.85 -12.03 14.12
C ALA A 480 6.88 -12.71 15.12
N LYS A 481 7.38 -13.10 16.29
CA LYS A 481 6.62 -13.87 17.29
C LYS A 481 5.98 -13.00 18.36
N GLN A 482 6.37 -11.73 18.46
CA GLN A 482 6.01 -10.87 19.58
C GLN A 482 4.78 -10.02 19.27
N ARG A 483 3.80 -10.06 20.19
CA ARG A 483 2.53 -9.28 20.12
C ARG A 483 2.56 -8.00 20.96
N GLY A 484 3.70 -7.71 21.62
CA GLY A 484 3.84 -6.67 22.65
C GLY A 484 4.92 -5.63 22.35
N HIS A 485 5.45 -5.01 23.41
CA HIS A 485 6.45 -3.96 23.32
C HIS A 485 7.74 -4.51 22.69
N LEU A 486 8.29 -3.78 21.73
CA LEU A 486 9.51 -4.16 21.01
C LEU A 486 10.72 -3.50 21.67
N CYS A 487 11.92 -3.99 21.37
CA CYS A 487 13.13 -3.36 21.88
C CYS A 487 13.28 -1.94 21.31
N ARG A 488 13.87 -1.05 22.10
CA ARG A 488 14.20 0.31 21.70
C ARG A 488 15.68 0.41 21.35
N PRO A 489 16.05 0.82 20.12
CA PRO A 489 17.44 1.04 19.77
C PRO A 489 17.96 2.35 20.37
N PHE A 490 19.24 2.33 20.73
CA PHE A 490 20.04 3.50 21.08
C PHE A 490 21.39 3.35 20.39
N ASP A 491 21.91 4.43 19.82
CA ASP A 491 23.34 4.46 19.52
C ASP A 491 24.17 4.56 20.82
N LEU A 492 25.47 4.28 20.75
CA LEU A 492 26.30 4.24 21.97
C LEU A 492 26.38 5.59 22.67
N GLU A 493 26.38 6.70 21.93
CA GLU A 493 26.41 8.04 22.51
C GLU A 493 25.10 8.35 23.26
N GLN A 494 23.96 8.07 22.65
CA GLN A 494 22.64 8.18 23.27
C GLN A 494 22.48 7.24 24.47
N ALA A 495 23.00 6.02 24.37
CA ALA A 495 22.92 5.03 25.46
C ALA A 495 23.69 5.49 26.69
N VAL A 496 24.88 6.09 26.51
CA VAL A 496 25.65 6.70 27.60
C VAL A 496 24.94 7.95 28.13
N GLY A 497 24.48 8.84 27.25
CA GLY A 497 23.79 10.08 27.64
C GLY A 497 22.50 9.83 28.43
N LYS A 498 21.79 8.73 28.15
CA LYS A 498 20.57 8.31 28.87
C LYS A 498 20.84 7.34 30.02
N GLN A 499 22.09 7.10 30.37
CA GLN A 499 22.50 6.19 31.46
C GLN A 499 22.01 4.73 31.27
N VAL A 500 21.75 4.33 30.03
CA VAL A 500 21.45 2.94 29.65
C VAL A 500 22.73 2.10 29.63
N LEU A 501 23.85 2.73 29.29
CA LEU A 501 25.19 2.14 29.30
C LEU A 501 26.17 3.02 30.07
N LYS A 502 27.16 2.39 30.73
CA LYS A 502 28.31 3.12 31.26
C LYS A 502 29.28 3.44 30.12
N GLN A 503 30.02 4.54 30.26
CA GLN A 503 31.01 4.96 29.28
C GLN A 503 32.08 3.90 28.99
N GLY A 504 32.54 3.18 30.02
CA GLY A 504 33.51 2.08 29.85
C GLY A 504 32.96 0.93 29.00
N GLU A 505 31.71 0.53 29.23
CA GLU A 505 31.04 -0.54 28.46
C GLU A 505 30.86 -0.14 27.00
N ALA A 506 30.46 1.11 26.74
CA ALA A 506 30.36 1.63 25.37
C ALA A 506 31.72 1.61 24.65
N GLN A 507 32.81 1.97 25.34
CA GLN A 507 34.16 1.95 24.78
C GLN A 507 34.63 0.52 24.46
N GLU A 508 34.30 -0.44 25.31
CA GLU A 508 34.59 -1.86 25.08
C GLU A 508 33.83 -2.41 23.87
N ILE A 509 32.53 -2.10 23.75
CA ILE A 509 31.70 -2.48 22.60
C ILE A 509 32.27 -1.89 21.30
N TYR A 510 32.62 -0.61 21.33
CA TYR A 510 33.22 0.09 20.19
C TYR A 510 34.54 -0.56 19.76
N ALA A 511 35.49 -0.73 20.70
CA ALA A 511 36.78 -1.33 20.42
C ALA A 511 36.68 -2.80 19.95
N HIS A 512 35.72 -3.55 20.50
CA HIS A 512 35.46 -4.92 20.07
C HIS A 512 34.93 -4.95 18.64
N THR A 513 34.03 -4.04 18.27
CA THR A 513 33.46 -3.93 16.92
C THR A 513 34.55 -3.62 15.89
N LEU A 514 35.45 -2.68 16.16
CA LEU A 514 36.58 -2.36 15.28
C LEU A 514 37.51 -3.56 15.06
N LYS A 515 37.88 -4.28 16.13
CA LYS A 515 38.71 -5.50 16.03
C LYS A 515 38.04 -6.59 15.18
N ARG A 516 36.71 -6.69 15.21
CA ARG A 516 35.97 -7.64 14.38
C ARG A 516 35.98 -7.24 12.91
N LEU A 517 35.83 -5.95 12.60
CA LEU A 517 35.95 -5.43 11.24
C LEU A 517 37.34 -5.69 10.66
N GLU A 518 38.39 -5.37 11.40
CA GLU A 518 39.78 -5.60 10.98
C GLU A 518 40.04 -7.07 10.65
N ARG A 519 39.61 -8.00 11.53
CA ARG A 519 39.71 -9.44 11.29
C ARG A 519 38.89 -9.92 10.09
N ALA A 520 37.81 -9.21 9.75
CA ALA A 520 36.97 -9.52 8.60
C ALA A 520 37.50 -8.91 7.29
N GLY A 521 38.61 -8.16 7.33
CA GLY A 521 39.22 -7.50 6.17
C GLY A 521 38.62 -6.13 5.85
N TYR A 522 38.10 -5.42 6.85
CA TYR A 522 37.52 -4.08 6.70
C TYR A 522 38.21 -3.06 7.60
N ASP A 523 38.42 -1.87 7.07
CA ASP A 523 38.82 -0.67 7.81
C ASP A 523 37.55 0.09 8.25
N GLY A 524 37.33 0.09 9.57
CA GLY A 524 36.26 0.84 10.24
C GLY A 524 36.78 2.03 11.04
N SER A 525 38.01 2.50 10.81
CA SER A 525 38.65 3.57 11.58
C SER A 525 37.88 4.90 11.59
N LEU A 526 37.00 5.10 10.60
CA LEU A 526 36.13 6.27 10.47
C LEU A 526 34.78 6.14 11.18
N LEU A 527 34.46 4.98 11.76
CA LEU A 527 33.24 4.83 12.55
C LEU A 527 33.27 5.72 13.81
N GLU A 528 32.09 6.09 14.28
CA GLU A 528 31.85 6.82 15.52
C GLU A 528 30.95 6.01 16.45
N HIS A 529 30.82 6.45 17.71
CA HIS A 529 29.93 5.82 18.69
C HIS A 529 28.45 5.87 18.25
N ASN A 530 28.06 6.91 17.51
CA ASN A 530 26.72 7.06 16.95
C ASN A 530 26.42 6.06 15.78
N ASP A 531 27.45 5.41 15.22
CA ASP A 531 27.33 4.43 14.14
C ASP A 531 27.09 2.99 14.63
N ILE A 532 27.06 2.79 15.95
CA ILE A 532 26.86 1.49 16.60
C ILE A 532 25.60 1.53 17.45
N LEU A 533 24.66 0.63 17.16
CA LEU A 533 23.39 0.50 17.87
C LEU A 533 23.42 -0.66 18.87
N VAL A 534 22.81 -0.42 20.03
CA VAL A 534 22.39 -1.42 21.01
C VAL A 534 20.87 -1.35 21.17
N ALA A 535 20.23 -2.42 21.66
CA ALA A 535 18.79 -2.44 21.86
C ALA A 535 18.43 -2.72 23.32
N LEU A 536 17.50 -1.96 23.86
CA LEU A 536 16.97 -2.11 25.21
C LEU A 536 15.63 -2.85 25.17
N HIS A 537 15.52 -3.95 25.90
CA HIS A 537 14.29 -4.70 26.05
C HIS A 537 13.27 -3.92 26.90
N PRO A 538 11.95 -4.08 26.67
CA PRO A 538 10.91 -3.48 27.50
C PRO A 538 11.06 -3.68 29.01
N GLU A 539 11.61 -4.81 29.47
CA GLU A 539 11.87 -5.04 30.91
C GLU A 539 13.15 -4.36 31.44
N GLY A 540 13.83 -3.55 30.64
CA GLY A 540 14.94 -2.70 31.07
C GLY A 540 16.34 -3.31 30.89
N ASN A 541 16.45 -4.51 30.33
CA ASN A 541 17.73 -5.17 30.07
C ASN A 541 18.19 -4.95 28.62
N LEU A 542 19.49 -4.77 28.39
CA LEU A 542 20.05 -4.73 27.04
C LEU A 542 19.97 -6.10 26.36
N LEU A 543 19.72 -6.10 25.06
CA LEU A 543 19.73 -7.30 24.24
C LEU A 543 21.14 -7.91 24.25
N GLN A 544 21.21 -9.20 24.57
CA GLN A 544 22.47 -9.95 24.62
C GLN A 544 22.54 -10.97 23.49
N ASP A 545 23.76 -11.32 23.09
CA ASP A 545 24.06 -12.41 22.18
C ASP A 545 24.04 -13.77 22.90
N GLU A 546 24.25 -14.86 22.15
CA GLU A 546 24.26 -16.24 22.69
C GLU A 546 25.35 -16.48 23.74
N ASN A 547 26.36 -15.60 23.82
CA ASN A 547 27.45 -15.67 24.79
C ASN A 547 27.25 -14.73 25.99
N GLY A 548 26.07 -14.11 26.11
CA GLY A 548 25.72 -13.17 27.18
C GLY A 548 26.38 -11.79 27.05
N ARG A 549 26.97 -11.45 25.90
CA ARG A 549 27.53 -10.11 25.63
C ARG A 549 26.46 -9.20 25.03
N ILE A 550 26.59 -7.89 25.23
CA ILE A 550 25.64 -6.93 24.64
C ILE A 550 25.70 -7.02 23.10
N HIS A 551 24.53 -7.23 22.51
CA HIS A 551 24.37 -7.38 21.06
C HIS A 551 24.43 -6.00 20.38
N ALA A 552 25.57 -5.69 19.78
CA ALA A 552 25.80 -4.45 19.04
C ALA A 552 25.68 -4.66 17.53
N ARG A 553 25.18 -3.63 16.81
CA ARG A 553 25.03 -3.63 15.35
C ARG A 553 25.60 -2.36 14.74
N ILE A 554 26.31 -2.50 13.63
CA ILE A 554 26.79 -1.35 12.84
C ILE A 554 25.61 -0.81 12.03
N CYS A 555 25.28 0.47 12.18
CA CYS A 555 24.17 1.12 11.49
C CYS A 555 24.56 2.03 10.34
N ASN A 556 25.84 2.40 10.25
CA ASN A 556 26.38 3.22 9.17
C ASN A 556 27.54 2.50 8.49
N LEU A 557 27.50 2.42 7.15
CA LEU A 557 28.52 1.71 6.36
C LEU A 557 29.11 2.60 5.26
N GLU A 558 28.78 3.90 5.26
CA GLU A 558 29.12 4.81 4.17
C GLU A 558 30.63 5.13 4.09
N LEU A 559 31.37 4.94 5.20
CA LEU A 559 32.82 5.19 5.32
C LEU A 559 33.61 3.92 5.68
N ILE A 560 33.02 2.74 5.56
CA ILE A 560 33.75 1.47 5.77
C ILE A 560 34.45 1.11 4.47
N LYS A 561 35.75 0.82 4.55
CA LYS A 561 36.55 0.42 3.39
C LYS A 561 36.93 -1.05 3.50
N ARG A 562 36.95 -1.77 2.37
CA ARG A 562 37.53 -3.11 2.30
C ARG A 562 39.05 -3.01 2.15
N ASN A 563 39.80 -3.75 2.97
CA ASN A 563 41.26 -3.80 2.94
C ASN A 563 41.82 -4.59 1.76
#